data_AF-A0A7V2H6Y8-F1
#
_entry.id   AF-A0A7V2H6Y8-F1
#
_cell.length_a   1.000
_cell.length_b   1.000
_cell.length_c   1.000
_cell.angle_alpha   90.00
_cell.angle_beta   90.00
_cell.angle_gamma   90.00
#
_symmetry.space_group_name_H-M   'P 1'
#
loop_
_entity.id
_entity.type
_entity.pdbx_description
1 polymer ?
#
loop_
_entity_poly.entity_id
_entity_poly.type
_entity_poly.pdbx_seq_one_letter_code
_entity_poly.pdbx_strand_id
1 'polypeptide(L)' 'ASDESGRELHHAWLAGFAPAENPTIAFVVMIEYGGAGGGAVAGPVARELLEACVEHGYIARRR' A
#
# COMPACT_ATOMS: atom_id res chain seq x y z
N ALA A 1 4.90 -12.64 -12.60
CA ALA A 1 6.12 -13.28 -13.16
C ALA A 1 6.01 -14.80 -13.03
N SER A 2 6.97 -15.58 -13.50
CA SER A 2 7.01 -17.03 -13.27
C SER A 2 8.34 -17.45 -12.65
N ASP A 3 8.32 -18.42 -11.72
CA ASP A 3 9.55 -19.02 -11.15
C ASP A 3 10.16 -20.09 -12.08
N GLU A 4 11.30 -20.66 -11.68
CA GLU A 4 12.02 -21.71 -12.44
C GLU A 4 11.21 -23.00 -12.60
N SER A 5 10.18 -23.20 -11.78
CA SER A 5 9.25 -24.34 -11.85
C SER A 5 8.00 -24.05 -12.69
N GLY A 6 7.90 -22.85 -13.28
CA GLY A 6 6.77 -22.43 -14.10
C GLY A 6 5.55 -21.97 -13.30
N ARG A 7 5.67 -21.76 -11.98
CA ARG A 7 4.58 -21.27 -11.15
C ARG A 7 4.34 -19.79 -11.39
N GLU A 8 3.09 -19.39 -11.61
CA GLU A 8 2.74 -17.97 -11.63
C GLU A 8 2.96 -17.35 -10.25
N LEU A 9 3.82 -16.33 -10.22
CA LEU A 9 4.06 -15.50 -9.06
C LEU A 9 3.22 -14.23 -9.19
N HIS A 10 2.24 -14.10 -8.29
CA HIS A 10 1.39 -12.93 -8.19
C HIS A 10 2.03 -11.87 -7.29
N HIS A 11 2.00 -10.62 -7.75
CA HIS A 11 2.39 -9.46 -6.94
C HIS A 11 1.20 -9.01 -6.10
N ALA A 12 1.47 -8.51 -4.89
CA ALA A 12 0.46 -7.84 -4.09
C ALA A 12 0.64 -6.33 -4.24
N TRP A 13 -0.43 -5.61 -4.57
CA TRP A 13 -0.34 -4.16 -4.73
C TRP A 13 -1.61 -3.48 -4.29
N LEU A 14 -1.46 -2.26 -3.78
CA LEU A 14 -2.56 -1.40 -3.36
C LEU A 14 -2.22 0.04 -3.71
N ALA A 15 -3.16 0.72 -4.35
CA ALA A 15 -3.08 2.14 -4.66
C ALA A 15 -4.19 2.88 -3.91
N GLY A 16 -3.91 4.12 -3.49
CA GLY A 16 -4.87 4.93 -2.76
C GLY A 16 -4.47 6.39 -2.66
N PHE A 17 -5.35 7.16 -2.04
CA PHE A 17 -5.14 8.56 -1.70
C PHE A 17 -5.71 8.85 -0.31
N ALA A 18 -5.20 9.88 0.36
CA ALA A 18 -5.65 10.26 1.70
C ALA A 18 -5.41 11.76 1.96
N PRO A 19 -6.19 12.40 2.86
CA PRO A 19 -7.49 11.96 3.41
C PRO A 19 -8.56 11.69 2.34
N ALA A 20 -9.63 10.98 2.69
CA ALA A 20 -10.69 10.63 1.73
C ALA A 20 -11.48 11.86 1.24
N GLU A 21 -11.76 12.80 2.14
CA GLU A 21 -12.60 13.98 1.87
C GLU A 21 -11.84 15.12 1.21
N ASN A 22 -10.55 15.26 1.50
CA ASN A 22 -9.67 16.27 0.90
C ASN A 22 -8.27 15.69 0.68
N PRO A 23 -8.04 14.93 -0.41
CA PRO A 23 -6.80 14.21 -0.63
C PRO A 23 -5.59 15.16 -0.74
N THR A 24 -4.55 14.90 0.06
CA THR A 24 -3.29 15.65 0.03
C THR A 24 -2.12 14.78 -0.44
N ILE A 25 -2.26 13.47 -0.39
CA ILE A 25 -1.28 12.50 -0.90
C ILE A 25 -1.96 11.42 -1.75
N ALA A 26 -1.21 10.89 -2.71
CA ALA A 26 -1.51 9.64 -3.43
C ALA A 26 -0.33 8.68 -3.27
N PHE A 27 -0.61 7.38 -3.20
CA PHE A 27 0.41 6.37 -2.95
C PHE A 27 0.11 5.06 -3.67
N VAL A 28 1.18 4.29 -3.87
CA VAL A 28 1.13 2.90 -4.33
C VAL A 28 2.10 2.09 -3.50
N VAL A 29 1.63 0.96 -2.97
CA VAL A 29 2.46 -0.08 -2.36
C VAL A 29 2.46 -1.28 -3.30
N MET A 30 3.65 -1.76 -3.66
CA MET A 30 3.84 -2.96 -4.46
C MET A 30 4.82 -3.89 -3.76
N ILE A 31 4.40 -5.13 -3.57
CA ILE A 31 5.21 -6.19 -2.97
C ILE A 31 5.38 -7.28 -4.00
N GLU A 32 6.63 -7.47 -4.41
CA GLU A 32 6.99 -8.47 -5.38
C GLU A 32 6.71 -9.88 -4.82
N TYR A 33 6.04 -10.72 -5.62
CA TYR A 33 5.75 -12.11 -5.26
C TYR A 33 4.99 -12.30 -3.93
N GLY A 34 4.22 -11.29 -3.50
CA GLY A 34 3.43 -11.33 -2.27
C GLY A 34 2.30 -12.38 -2.26
N GLY A 35 1.99 -13.00 -3.41
CA GLY A 35 1.10 -14.14 -3.54
C GLY A 35 -0.40 -13.83 -3.41
N ALA A 36 -0.81 -13.23 -2.28
CA ALA A 36 -2.21 -12.93 -1.95
C ALA A 36 -2.67 -11.54 -2.42
N GLY A 37 -3.97 -11.29 -2.40
CA GLY A 37 -4.59 -10.03 -2.84
C GLY A 37 -4.03 -8.80 -2.10
N GLY A 38 -4.02 -7.65 -2.79
CA GLY A 38 -3.41 -6.40 -2.33
C GLY A 38 -3.75 -5.98 -0.91
N GLY A 39 -5.00 -6.17 -0.47
CA GLY A 39 -5.42 -5.78 0.89
C GLY A 39 -4.76 -6.59 2.02
N ALA A 40 -4.47 -7.87 1.81
CA ALA A 40 -3.92 -8.73 2.87
C ALA A 40 -2.42 -8.50 3.10
N VAL A 41 -1.67 -8.18 2.04
CA VAL A 41 -0.20 -8.07 2.09
C VAL A 41 0.26 -6.61 1.97
N ALA A 42 -0.26 -5.85 1.00
CA ALA A 42 0.10 -4.45 0.82
C ALA A 42 -0.68 -3.52 1.77
N GLY A 43 -1.84 -3.96 2.29
CA GLY A 43 -2.67 -3.18 3.23
C GLY A 43 -1.96 -2.79 4.54
N PRO A 44 -1.31 -3.72 5.27
CA PRO A 44 -0.56 -3.38 6.48
C PRO A 44 0.57 -2.37 6.23
N VAL A 45 1.30 -2.50 5.12
CA VAL A 45 2.34 -1.54 4.72
C VAL A 45 1.73 -0.18 4.37
N ALA A 46 0.59 -0.16 3.68
CA ALA A 46 -0.13 1.08 3.40
C ALA A 46 -0.61 1.77 4.69
N ARG A 47 -1.02 1.03 5.71
CA ARG A 47 -1.35 1.60 7.03
C ARG A 47 -0.14 2.27 7.66
N GLU A 48 1.01 1.60 7.74
CA GLU A 48 2.23 2.16 8.32
C GLU A 48 2.70 3.40 7.57
N LEU A 49 2.62 3.39 6.23
CA LEU A 49 2.87 4.57 5.40
C LEU A 49 1.97 5.75 5.79
N LEU A 50 0.66 5.51 5.91
CA LEU A 50 -0.30 6.56 6.27
C LEU A 50 -0.10 7.07 7.70
N GLU A 51 0.23 6.20 8.65
CA GLU A 51 0.59 6.57 10.03
C GLU A 51 1.83 7.48 10.05
N ALA A 52 2.88 7.12 9.30
CA ALA A 52 4.06 7.96 9.14
C ALA A 52 3.73 9.30 8.47
N CYS A 53 2.85 9.32 7.48
CA CYS A 53 2.39 10.56 6.86
C CYS A 53 1.67 11.49 7.85
N VAL A 54 0.91 10.94 8.81
CA VAL A 54 0.30 11.73 9.90
C VAL A 54 1.37 12.23 10.87
N GLU A 55 2.31 11.39 11.27
CA GLU A 55 3.39 11.75 12.20
C GLU A 55 4.28 12.88 11.65
N HIS A 56 4.63 12.80 10.37
CA HIS A 56 5.48 13.79 9.70
C HIS A 56 4.71 15.00 9.15
N GLY A 57 3.37 15.05 9.32
CA GLY A 57 2.55 16.19 8.95
C GLY A 57 2.22 16.31 7.45
N TYR A 58 2.45 15.27 6.66
CA TYR A 58 1.97 15.19 5.26
C TYR A 58 0.44 15.01 5.19
N ILE A 59 -0.14 14.38 6.21
CA ILE A 59 -1.58 14.34 6.46
C ILE A 59 -1.86 15.06 7.77
N ALA A 60 -2.83 15.98 7.75
CA ALA A 60 -3.24 16.69 8.95
C ALA A 60 -3.87 15.73 9.97
N ARG A 61 -3.40 15.79 11.23
CA ARG A 61 -4.02 15.06 12.35
C ARG A 61 -5.40 15.68 12.61
N ARG A 62 -6.47 14.90 12.38
CA ARG A 62 -7.83 15.32 12.76
C ARG A 62 -7.85 15.53 14.28
N ARG A 63 -8.29 16.72 14.70
CA ARG A 63 -8.53 17.03 16.12
C ARG A 63 -9.84 16.42 16.58
#